data_AF-A0A6N3V9P1-F1
#
_entry.id   AF-A0A6N3V9P1-F1
#
_cell.length_a   1.000
_cell.length_b   1.000
_cell.length_c   1.000
_cell.angle_alpha   90.00
_cell.angle_beta   90.00
_cell.angle_gamma   90.00
#
_symmetry.space_group_name_H-M   'P 1'
#
loop_
_entity.id
_entity.type
_entity.pdbx_description
1 polymer ?
#
loop_
_entity_poly.entity_id
_entity_poly.type
_entity_poly.pdbx_seq_one_letter_code
_entity_poly.pdbx_strand_id
1 'polypeptide(L)'
;MMMKKLLFSSLFLLGSLVSQAQHEYTIKGEVKGVKDGTHVSLFLTDGRVGSVVGTDTIRNGTFFFKRNAGESGMNHLSLMCRDTDFPPMALDVYATPGAKIKVTGTNPLIYTWRVDSPVKEQQEHNRFIEDSRDLWDEFQRIAIKESGMRSASEAEREALQTKSDSILAIISQRELNLMKEVPISSVWMEKLLRLSMSLKYNPKFTHKEEILALYDRLNEEQKASIEGQEIKVNLFPPKTVKEGDDMADADLFDLDGKVHHLADFKGKYMLLDFWSSGCGPCIMALPEMKEIQEQYKDRLTIISLSSDTQNRWKAASAQHEMTWQNLSDLKQTAGLYAVYDVNGIPNYVLISPEGKIVKMWSGYGKGSLKLKMRRYLDAPKREMSITGDTNRKVVNHPSFESTNTDILEVKQVELTDTATIVHFYAYYIPKYWIRVSPNCRLVDEKGETYTLKKADGIKPGEHFYLPESGEAEFSLTFEPLSSSVQSFNFTEGTEKNDWQINGVRLNK
;
A
#
# COMPACT_ATOMS: atom_id res chain seq x y z
N MET A 1 -30.28 65.14 8.85
CA MET A 1 -30.82 63.76 8.82
C MET A 1 -29.77 62.81 8.25
N MET A 2 -28.78 62.40 9.04
CA MET A 2 -27.77 61.41 8.64
C MET A 2 -27.02 60.95 9.90
N MET A 3 -27.40 59.79 10.45
CA MET A 3 -26.62 58.97 11.41
C MET A 3 -27.52 57.81 11.90
N LYS A 4 -27.88 56.86 11.02
CA LYS A 4 -28.59 55.62 11.43
C LYS A 4 -28.26 54.38 10.55
N LYS A 5 -27.10 54.34 9.87
CA LYS A 5 -26.73 53.22 8.96
C LYS A 5 -25.43 52.47 9.28
N LEU A 6 -24.92 52.55 10.52
CA LEU A 6 -23.63 51.91 10.91
C LEU A 6 -23.73 50.81 11.98
N LEU A 7 -24.94 50.37 12.37
CA LEU A 7 -25.13 49.37 13.43
C LEU A 7 -25.52 47.96 12.94
N PHE A 8 -25.76 47.76 11.63
CA PHE A 8 -26.15 46.45 11.09
C PHE A 8 -24.99 45.63 10.53
N SER A 9 -23.83 46.24 10.23
CA SER A 9 -22.64 45.54 9.74
C SER A 9 -21.77 44.94 10.85
N SER A 10 -21.79 45.48 12.06
CA SER A 10 -21.09 44.89 13.22
C SER A 10 -21.78 43.66 13.79
N LEU A 11 -23.12 43.59 13.70
CA LEU A 11 -23.90 42.45 14.20
C LEU A 11 -23.69 41.18 13.35
N PHE A 12 -23.53 41.31 12.03
CA PHE A 12 -23.24 40.19 11.13
C PHE A 12 -21.81 39.64 11.28
N LEU A 13 -20.82 40.51 11.52
CA LEU A 13 -19.43 40.10 11.80
C LEU A 13 -19.28 39.42 13.17
N LEU A 14 -20.00 39.88 14.19
CA LEU A 14 -20.07 39.22 15.49
C LEU A 14 -20.81 37.87 15.41
N GLY A 15 -21.90 37.78 14.64
CA GLY A 15 -22.62 36.53 14.41
C GLY A 15 -21.78 35.45 13.70
N SER A 16 -20.99 35.82 12.69
CA SER A 16 -20.09 34.89 12.00
C SER A 16 -18.92 34.43 12.88
N LEU A 17 -18.37 35.31 13.72
CA LEU A 17 -17.29 34.97 14.66
C LEU A 17 -17.77 34.07 15.80
N VAL A 18 -18.98 34.30 16.34
CA VAL A 18 -19.58 33.43 17.36
C VAL A 18 -19.95 32.07 16.78
N SER A 19 -20.48 32.03 15.55
CA SER A 19 -20.77 30.77 14.85
C SER A 19 -19.50 29.98 14.54
N GLN A 20 -18.39 30.63 14.14
CA GLN A 20 -17.12 29.94 13.92
C GLN A 20 -16.51 29.41 15.23
N ALA A 21 -16.56 30.19 16.32
CA ALA A 21 -16.06 29.77 17.63
C ALA A 21 -16.82 28.56 18.23
N GLN A 22 -18.09 28.40 17.90
CA GLN A 22 -18.89 27.24 18.33
C GLN A 22 -18.47 25.91 17.69
N HIS A 23 -17.71 25.93 16.60
CA HIS A 23 -17.25 24.74 15.86
C HIS A 23 -15.78 24.41 16.11
N GLU A 24 -15.09 25.17 16.97
CA GLU A 24 -13.67 24.99 17.26
C GLU A 24 -13.43 24.10 18.49
N TYR A 25 -12.32 23.37 18.48
CA TYR A 25 -11.76 22.69 19.65
C TYR A 25 -10.29 23.05 19.83
N THR A 26 -9.76 22.79 21.02
CA THR A 26 -8.35 23.05 21.36
C THR A 26 -7.69 21.81 21.94
N ILE A 27 -6.44 21.58 21.59
CA ILE A 27 -5.58 20.54 22.17
C ILE A 27 -4.37 21.25 22.79
N LYS A 28 -4.22 21.16 24.10
CA LYS A 28 -3.08 21.71 24.84
C LYS A 28 -2.21 20.59 25.38
N GLY A 29 -0.94 20.57 24.98
CA GLY A 29 0.06 19.64 25.49
C GLY A 29 0.86 20.21 26.66
N GLU A 30 1.05 19.40 27.70
CA GLU A 30 1.96 19.63 28.82
C GLU A 30 2.81 18.36 29.04
N VAL A 31 4.01 18.34 28.48
CA VAL A 31 4.89 17.18 28.45
C VAL A 31 6.21 17.45 29.17
N LYS A 32 6.64 16.48 29.96
CA LYS A 32 7.93 16.44 30.64
C LYS A 32 8.76 15.32 30.04
N GLY A 33 10.10 15.41 30.14
CA GLY A 33 10.99 14.36 29.63
C GLY A 33 11.03 14.27 28.10
N VAL A 34 10.59 15.32 27.40
CA VAL A 34 10.69 15.46 25.94
C VAL A 34 11.56 16.68 25.64
N LYS A 35 12.40 16.59 24.62
CA LYS A 35 13.33 17.66 24.25
C LYS A 35 12.57 18.90 23.76
N ASP A 36 13.06 20.07 24.16
CA ASP A 36 12.60 21.33 23.57
C ASP A 36 13.01 21.38 22.10
N GLY A 37 12.15 21.92 21.24
CA GLY A 37 12.37 21.88 19.79
C GLY A 37 11.82 20.64 19.08
N THR A 38 11.30 19.63 19.79
CA THR A 38 10.63 18.48 19.16
C THR A 38 9.38 18.93 18.39
N HIS A 39 9.27 18.52 17.13
CA HIS A 39 8.11 18.82 16.28
C HIS A 39 6.96 17.86 16.59
N VAL A 40 5.77 18.42 16.76
CA VAL A 40 4.52 17.69 16.95
C VAL A 40 3.66 17.95 15.72
N SER A 41 3.34 16.89 14.98
CA SER A 41 2.44 16.96 13.83
C SER A 41 1.07 16.42 14.21
N LEU A 42 0.02 17.15 13.85
CA LEU A 42 -1.37 16.76 14.00
C LEU A 42 -1.89 16.25 12.67
N PHE A 43 -2.33 14.99 12.64
CA PHE A 43 -2.95 14.37 11.49
C PHE A 43 -4.47 14.29 11.68
N LEU A 44 -5.23 14.53 10.61
CA LEU A 44 -6.65 14.17 10.53
C LEU A 44 -6.78 12.82 9.86
N THR A 45 -7.44 11.89 10.54
CA THR A 45 -7.81 10.59 9.99
C THR A 45 -9.16 10.71 9.30
N ASP A 46 -9.20 10.34 8.02
CA ASP A 46 -10.42 10.21 7.23
C ASP A 46 -10.29 8.94 6.38
N GLY A 47 -11.09 7.92 6.72
CA GLY A 47 -10.89 6.54 6.27
C GLY A 47 -9.57 5.97 6.80
N ARG A 48 -8.78 5.33 5.92
CA ARG A 48 -7.50 4.68 6.29
C ARG A 48 -6.27 5.57 6.17
N VAL A 49 -6.42 6.85 5.78
CA VAL A 49 -5.26 7.71 5.53
C VAL A 49 -5.32 9.02 6.29
N GLY A 50 -4.22 9.34 6.98
CA GLY A 50 -4.03 10.58 7.70
C GLY A 50 -3.46 11.70 6.83
N SER A 51 -3.96 12.92 6.98
CA SER A 51 -3.39 14.13 6.37
C SER A 51 -2.90 15.09 7.44
N VAL A 52 -1.72 15.68 7.26
CA VAL A 52 -1.21 16.71 8.19
C VAL A 52 -2.10 17.93 8.13
N VAL A 53 -2.65 18.34 9.27
CA VAL A 53 -3.53 19.50 9.40
C VAL A 53 -2.97 20.58 10.33
N GLY A 54 -1.82 20.32 10.95
CA GLY A 54 -1.11 21.29 11.77
C GLY A 54 0.21 20.75 12.26
N THR A 55 1.14 21.65 12.53
CA THR A 55 2.42 21.35 13.17
C THR A 55 2.69 22.41 14.23
N ASP A 56 3.17 21.98 15.39
CA ASP A 56 3.73 22.86 16.41
C ASP A 56 5.07 22.29 16.90
N THR A 57 5.76 23.03 17.74
CA THR A 57 7.03 22.64 18.33
C THR A 57 6.93 22.76 19.84
N ILE A 58 7.40 21.74 20.56
CA ILE A 58 7.46 21.76 22.02
C ILE A 58 8.39 22.87 22.47
N ARG A 59 7.85 23.80 23.26
CA ARG A 59 8.58 24.91 23.90
C ARG A 59 8.23 24.97 25.38
N ASN A 60 9.24 24.91 26.23
CA ASN A 60 9.12 24.79 27.68
C ASN A 60 8.15 23.66 28.10
N GLY A 61 8.22 22.52 27.41
CA GLY A 61 7.35 21.37 27.68
C GLY A 61 5.89 21.55 27.27
N THR A 62 5.57 22.51 26.39
CA THR A 62 4.20 22.78 25.94
C THR A 62 4.06 22.84 24.43
N PHE A 63 2.89 22.45 23.92
CA PHE A 63 2.48 22.63 22.52
C PHE A 63 0.97 22.92 22.47
N PHE A 64 0.47 23.49 21.37
CA PHE A 64 -0.93 23.88 21.24
C PHE A 64 -1.47 23.74 19.81
N PHE A 65 -2.69 23.22 19.70
CA PHE A 65 -3.47 23.22 18.47
C PHE A 65 -4.86 23.81 18.71
N LYS A 66 -5.35 24.55 17.72
CA LYS A 66 -6.73 25.03 17.64
C LYS A 66 -7.26 24.74 16.24
N ARG A 67 -8.44 24.12 16.13
CA ARG A 67 -9.00 23.73 14.84
C ARG A 67 -10.52 23.69 14.86
N ASN A 68 -11.13 23.91 13.69
CA ASN A 68 -12.56 23.71 13.46
C ASN A 68 -12.85 22.21 13.16
N ALA A 69 -13.87 21.65 13.81
CA ALA A 69 -14.28 20.26 13.61
C ALA A 69 -14.80 19.94 12.20
N GLY A 70 -15.11 20.95 11.39
CA GLY A 70 -15.68 20.75 10.06
C GLY A 70 -17.10 20.22 10.12
N GLU A 71 -17.58 19.74 8.98
CA GLU A 71 -18.98 19.30 8.81
C GLU A 71 -19.29 17.94 9.48
N SER A 72 -18.27 17.12 9.79
CA SER A 72 -18.45 15.80 10.41
C SER A 72 -18.90 15.87 11.87
N GLY A 73 -18.72 17.03 12.54
CA GLY A 73 -19.05 17.21 13.96
C GLY A 73 -18.12 16.46 14.93
N MET A 74 -17.23 15.60 14.44
CA MET A 74 -16.18 14.93 15.20
C MET A 74 -14.96 14.67 14.31
N ASN A 75 -13.77 14.95 14.84
CA ASN A 75 -12.50 14.60 14.22
C ASN A 75 -11.82 13.47 15.00
N HIS A 76 -11.38 12.44 14.29
CA HIS A 76 -10.36 11.49 14.77
C HIS A 76 -9.00 11.98 14.29
N LEU A 77 -8.11 12.25 15.24
CA LEU A 77 -6.81 12.86 14.99
C LEU A 77 -5.71 11.95 15.53
N SER A 78 -4.50 12.11 14.99
CA SER A 78 -3.31 11.47 15.55
C SER A 78 -2.21 12.50 15.77
N LEU A 79 -1.62 12.51 16.97
CA LEU A 79 -0.43 13.29 17.29
C LEU A 79 0.81 12.44 17.09
N MET A 80 1.74 12.93 16.26
CA MET A 80 2.99 12.24 15.97
C MET A 80 4.18 13.17 16.21
N CYS A 81 5.17 12.66 16.94
CA CYS A 81 6.50 13.25 17.04
C CYS A 81 7.48 12.38 16.25
N ARG A 82 8.25 12.98 15.34
CA ARG A 82 9.24 12.25 14.54
C ARG A 82 10.64 12.63 15.01
N ASP A 83 11.20 11.81 15.89
CA ASP A 83 12.58 11.89 16.39
C ASP A 83 13.03 10.48 16.80
N THR A 84 14.34 10.23 16.96
CA THR A 84 14.90 8.91 17.28
C THR A 84 14.45 8.35 18.62
N ASP A 85 14.01 9.24 19.52
CA ASP A 85 13.59 8.86 20.87
C ASP A 85 12.10 8.49 20.94
N PHE A 86 11.35 8.68 19.84
CA PHE A 86 9.91 8.37 19.77
C PHE A 86 9.65 7.05 19.06
N PRO A 87 8.63 6.29 19.51
CA PRO A 87 8.21 5.10 18.78
C PRO A 87 7.56 5.49 17.44
N PRO A 88 7.53 4.60 16.45
CA PRO A 88 6.79 4.79 15.19
C PRO A 88 5.28 4.62 15.40
N MET A 89 4.74 5.28 16.42
CA MET A 89 3.34 5.21 16.86
C MET A 89 2.83 6.62 17.11
N ALA A 90 1.50 6.80 17.11
CA ALA A 90 0.87 8.11 17.30
C ALA A 90 -0.20 8.05 18.39
N LEU A 91 -0.41 9.16 19.08
CA LEU A 91 -1.48 9.28 20.07
C LEU A 91 -2.80 9.60 19.38
N ASP A 92 -3.81 8.75 19.56
CA ASP A 92 -5.17 8.99 19.06
C ASP A 92 -5.89 10.05 19.91
N VAL A 93 -6.50 11.02 19.24
CA VAL A 93 -7.27 12.11 19.85
C VAL A 93 -8.61 12.29 19.12
N TYR A 94 -9.72 12.09 19.83
CA TYR A 94 -11.07 12.40 19.37
C TYR A 94 -11.48 13.79 19.85
N ALA A 95 -11.96 14.62 18.93
CA ALA A 95 -12.32 16.00 19.20
C ALA A 95 -13.69 16.36 18.60
N THR A 96 -14.53 17.00 19.40
CA THR A 96 -15.83 17.56 18.97
C THR A 96 -15.83 19.08 19.16
N PRO A 97 -16.73 19.82 18.47
CA PRO A 97 -16.94 21.25 18.69
C PRO A 97 -17.00 21.64 20.17
N GLY A 98 -16.23 22.66 20.55
CA GLY A 98 -16.14 23.17 21.92
C GLY A 98 -15.24 22.38 22.87
N ALA A 99 -14.70 21.22 22.46
CA ALA A 99 -13.87 20.41 23.33
C ALA A 99 -12.55 21.12 23.70
N LYS A 100 -12.24 21.11 25.00
CA LYS A 100 -10.94 21.53 25.55
C LYS A 100 -10.18 20.29 25.98
N ILE A 101 -9.21 19.88 25.17
CA ILE A 101 -8.47 18.64 25.32
C ILE A 101 -7.11 18.96 25.91
N LYS A 102 -6.72 18.22 26.96
CA LYS A 102 -5.40 18.33 27.58
C LYS A 102 -4.62 17.03 27.40
N VAL A 103 -3.43 17.13 26.82
CA VAL A 103 -2.50 16.01 26.63
C VAL A 103 -1.35 16.14 27.62
N THR A 104 -1.06 15.06 28.35
CA THR A 104 0.05 15.03 29.31
C THR A 104 0.93 13.80 29.11
N GLY A 105 2.25 13.99 29.21
CA GLY A 105 3.25 12.94 29.08
C GLY A 105 4.48 13.24 29.93
N THR A 106 5.21 12.20 30.33
CA THR A 106 6.42 12.33 31.17
C THR A 106 7.67 11.73 30.53
N ASN A 107 7.53 11.21 29.32
CA ASN A 107 8.58 10.57 28.52
C ASN A 107 8.16 10.59 27.03
N PRO A 108 9.04 10.15 26.10
CA PRO A 108 8.72 10.07 24.66
C PRO A 108 7.74 8.95 24.23
N LEU A 109 7.15 8.18 25.15
CA LEU A 109 6.21 7.09 24.83
C LEU A 109 4.83 7.68 24.49
N ILE A 110 4.75 8.29 23.30
CA ILE A 110 3.62 9.11 22.87
C ILE A 110 2.29 8.35 22.79
N TYR A 111 2.29 7.07 22.41
CA TYR A 111 1.08 6.27 22.23
C TYR A 111 0.25 6.17 23.52
N THR A 112 0.91 6.26 24.67
CA THR A 112 0.29 6.15 25.99
C THR A 112 0.24 7.49 26.73
N TRP A 113 0.55 8.62 26.09
CA TRP A 113 0.27 9.92 26.72
C TRP A 113 -1.20 10.03 27.12
N ARG A 114 -1.46 10.68 28.26
CA ARG A 114 -2.81 10.78 28.80
C ARG A 114 -3.54 11.92 28.12
N VAL A 115 -4.74 11.63 27.60
CA VAL A 115 -5.64 12.61 26.99
C VAL A 115 -6.83 12.85 27.92
N ASP A 116 -6.85 13.97 28.62
CA ASP A 116 -8.00 14.42 29.40
C ASP A 116 -8.95 15.22 28.48
N SER A 117 -10.17 14.70 28.31
CA SER A 117 -11.13 15.18 27.33
C SER A 117 -12.58 14.95 27.78
N PRO A 118 -13.49 15.90 27.51
CA PRO A 118 -14.92 15.70 27.71
C PRO A 118 -15.57 14.81 26.63
N VAL A 119 -14.84 14.47 25.56
CA VAL A 119 -15.36 13.68 24.43
C VAL A 119 -15.52 12.22 24.86
N LYS A 120 -16.72 11.66 24.66
CA LYS A 120 -17.07 10.30 25.13
C LYS A 120 -16.20 9.23 24.46
N GLU A 121 -15.98 9.37 23.17
CA GLU A 121 -15.13 8.50 22.36
C GLU A 121 -13.69 8.53 22.87
N GLN A 122 -13.18 9.70 23.28
CA GLN A 122 -11.85 9.77 23.91
C GLN A 122 -11.81 9.03 25.25
N GLN A 123 -12.83 9.18 26.08
CA GLN A 123 -12.91 8.50 27.38
C GLN A 123 -12.95 6.98 27.22
N GLU A 124 -13.67 6.50 26.21
CA GLU A 124 -13.71 5.09 25.85
C GLU A 124 -12.37 4.60 25.30
N HIS A 125 -11.77 5.33 24.35
CA HIS A 125 -10.45 5.00 23.81
C HIS A 125 -9.40 4.94 24.92
N ASN A 126 -9.43 5.89 25.85
CA ASN A 126 -8.57 5.88 27.02
C ASN A 126 -8.75 4.60 27.84
N ARG A 127 -9.98 4.10 28.02
CA ARG A 127 -10.21 2.84 28.76
C ARG A 127 -9.49 1.65 28.10
N PHE A 128 -9.51 1.55 26.77
CA PHE A 128 -8.76 0.52 26.04
C PHE A 128 -7.24 0.66 26.21
N ILE A 129 -6.71 1.89 26.17
CA ILE A 129 -5.29 2.13 26.38
C ILE A 129 -4.87 1.82 27.82
N GLU A 130 -5.66 2.23 28.82
CA GLU A 130 -5.36 2.01 30.24
C GLU A 130 -5.39 0.51 30.63
N ASP A 131 -6.26 -0.29 30.02
CA ASP A 131 -6.36 -1.74 30.26
C ASP A 131 -5.06 -2.50 29.91
N SER A 132 -4.26 -1.94 29.02
CA SER A 132 -2.98 -2.52 28.57
C SER A 132 -1.82 -1.53 28.58
N ARG A 133 -1.87 -0.49 29.41
CA ARG A 133 -0.89 0.62 29.41
C ARG A 133 0.54 0.14 29.64
N ASP A 134 0.73 -0.76 30.60
CA ASP A 134 2.03 -1.32 30.95
C ASP A 134 2.68 -2.04 29.76
N LEU A 135 1.86 -2.81 29.04
CA LEU A 135 2.25 -3.56 27.84
C LEU A 135 2.53 -2.63 26.66
N TRP A 136 1.69 -1.61 26.44
CA TRP A 136 1.92 -0.60 25.41
C TRP A 136 3.19 0.22 25.66
N ASP A 137 3.49 0.55 26.91
CA ASP A 137 4.73 1.21 27.30
C ASP A 137 5.95 0.33 26.99
N GLU A 138 5.87 -0.97 27.24
CA GLU A 138 6.94 -1.91 26.91
C GLU A 138 7.10 -2.11 25.40
N PHE A 139 5.99 -2.24 24.66
CA PHE A 139 5.98 -2.35 23.21
C PHE A 139 6.65 -1.13 22.55
N GLN A 140 6.30 0.08 22.98
CA GLN A 140 6.93 1.30 22.48
C GLN A 140 8.44 1.35 22.75
N ARG A 141 8.89 0.90 23.93
CA ARG A 141 10.33 0.81 24.24
C ARG A 141 11.06 -0.15 23.31
N ILE A 142 10.44 -1.29 22.98
CA ILE A 142 11.00 -2.23 22.00
C ILE A 142 11.05 -1.59 20.62
N ALA A 143 9.96 -0.96 20.16
CA ALA A 143 9.89 -0.32 18.85
C ALA A 143 10.93 0.80 18.67
N ILE A 144 11.17 1.62 19.72
CA ILE A 144 12.27 2.61 19.71
C ILE A 144 13.61 1.89 19.55
N LYS A 145 13.86 0.84 20.32
CA LYS A 145 15.11 0.07 20.26
C LYS A 145 15.33 -0.51 18.86
N GLU A 146 14.31 -1.13 18.27
CA GLU A 146 14.34 -1.68 16.91
C GLU A 146 14.65 -0.62 15.86
N SER A 147 14.06 0.57 15.96
CA SER A 147 14.34 1.67 15.03
C SER A 147 15.80 2.15 15.05
N GLY A 148 16.48 2.00 16.19
CA GLY A 148 17.90 2.31 16.37
C GLY A 148 18.87 1.20 15.93
N MET A 149 18.38 -0.01 15.65
CA MET A 149 19.18 -1.21 15.42
C MET A 149 19.69 -1.38 13.98
N ARG A 150 20.52 -0.44 13.52
CA ARG A 150 21.14 -0.52 12.18
C ARG A 150 22.08 -1.72 12.01
N SER A 151 22.76 -2.16 13.08
CA SER A 151 23.78 -3.24 13.06
C SER A 151 23.47 -4.43 13.98
N ALA A 152 22.22 -4.58 14.43
CA ALA A 152 21.85 -5.72 15.26
C ALA A 152 21.94 -7.04 14.49
N SER A 153 22.35 -8.09 15.18
CA SER A 153 22.35 -9.45 14.64
C SER A 153 20.91 -9.92 14.36
N GLU A 154 20.78 -10.91 13.48
CA GLU A 154 19.48 -11.53 13.18
C GLU A 154 18.82 -12.11 14.43
N ALA A 155 19.59 -12.78 15.29
CA ALA A 155 19.12 -13.34 16.56
C ALA A 155 18.58 -12.27 17.52
N GLU A 156 19.22 -11.09 17.60
CA GLU A 156 18.72 -9.98 18.42
C GLU A 156 17.41 -9.42 17.88
N ARG A 157 17.28 -9.31 16.55
CA ARG A 157 16.03 -8.86 15.90
C ARG A 157 14.91 -9.87 16.14
N GLU A 158 15.18 -11.15 15.97
CA GLU A 158 14.20 -12.22 16.19
C GLU A 158 13.73 -12.29 17.65
N ALA A 159 14.64 -12.10 18.60
CA ALA A 159 14.29 -12.05 20.02
C ALA A 159 13.37 -10.87 20.37
N LEU A 160 13.64 -9.68 19.81
CA LEU A 160 12.77 -8.51 19.99
C LEU A 160 11.42 -8.69 19.31
N GLN A 161 11.40 -9.20 18.08
CA GLN A 161 10.16 -9.51 17.37
C GLN A 161 9.31 -10.50 18.15
N THR A 162 9.90 -11.58 18.68
CA THR A 162 9.20 -12.57 19.50
C THR A 162 8.59 -11.94 20.75
N LYS A 163 9.30 -11.01 21.38
CA LYS A 163 8.81 -10.30 22.55
C LYS A 163 7.66 -9.35 22.19
N SER A 164 7.80 -8.59 21.10
CA SER A 164 6.76 -7.73 20.53
C SER A 164 5.49 -8.52 20.20
N ASP A 165 5.62 -9.66 19.52
CA ASP A 165 4.51 -10.56 19.17
C ASP A 165 3.76 -11.03 20.44
N SER A 166 4.50 -11.45 21.47
CA SER A 166 3.94 -11.90 22.74
C SER A 166 3.15 -10.79 23.44
N ILE A 167 3.72 -9.58 23.49
CA ILE A 167 3.04 -8.40 24.07
C ILE A 167 1.74 -8.11 23.31
N LEU A 168 1.79 -8.03 21.98
CA LEU A 168 0.61 -7.74 21.15
C LEU A 168 -0.48 -8.81 21.29
N ALA A 169 -0.11 -10.08 21.46
CA ALA A 169 -1.06 -11.16 21.71
C ALA A 169 -1.81 -10.96 23.04
N ILE A 170 -1.09 -10.59 24.11
CA ILE A 170 -1.71 -10.31 25.42
C ILE A 170 -2.62 -9.07 25.34
N ILE A 171 -2.17 -8.00 24.68
CA ILE A 171 -2.97 -6.79 24.46
C ILE A 171 -4.26 -7.14 23.72
N SER A 172 -4.17 -7.88 22.61
CA SER A 172 -5.34 -8.26 21.82
C SER A 172 -6.32 -9.10 22.63
N GLN A 173 -5.81 -10.04 23.44
CA GLN A 173 -6.64 -10.85 24.33
C GLN A 173 -7.37 -10.02 25.39
N ARG A 174 -6.69 -9.01 25.96
CA ARG A 174 -7.26 -8.05 26.92
C ARG A 174 -8.34 -7.19 26.25
N GLU A 175 -8.05 -6.64 25.07
CA GLU A 175 -9.04 -5.88 24.28
C GLU A 175 -10.28 -6.73 23.96
N LEU A 176 -10.11 -7.98 23.48
CA LEU A 176 -11.21 -8.91 23.23
C LEU A 176 -12.08 -9.16 24.47
N ASN A 177 -11.48 -9.28 25.65
CA ASN A 177 -12.21 -9.48 26.90
C ASN A 177 -12.98 -8.23 27.31
N LEU A 178 -12.34 -7.05 27.26
CA LEU A 178 -12.99 -5.78 27.54
C LEU A 178 -14.17 -5.53 26.59
N MET A 179 -14.01 -5.83 25.30
CA MET A 179 -15.05 -5.66 24.29
C MET A 179 -16.31 -6.48 24.56
N LYS A 180 -16.21 -7.63 25.26
CA LYS A 180 -17.38 -8.44 25.66
C LYS A 180 -18.25 -7.75 26.71
N GLU A 181 -17.67 -6.86 27.52
CA GLU A 181 -18.33 -6.24 28.67
C GLU A 181 -18.89 -4.84 28.37
N VAL A 182 -18.36 -4.17 27.36
CA VAL A 182 -18.74 -2.80 27.01
C VAL A 182 -19.76 -2.74 25.86
N PRO A 183 -20.62 -1.70 25.81
CA PRO A 183 -21.55 -1.50 24.71
C PRO A 183 -20.82 -1.20 23.39
N ILE A 184 -21.49 -1.48 22.26
CA ILE A 184 -20.97 -1.17 20.93
C ILE A 184 -21.04 0.34 20.70
N SER A 185 -19.89 0.95 20.43
CA SER A 185 -19.68 2.36 20.08
C SER A 185 -18.88 2.47 18.77
N SER A 186 -18.60 3.69 18.31
CA SER A 186 -17.66 3.95 17.21
C SER A 186 -16.23 3.48 17.53
N VAL A 187 -15.74 3.71 18.74
CA VAL A 187 -14.41 3.27 19.19
C VAL A 187 -14.34 1.75 19.26
N TRP A 188 -15.40 1.11 19.77
CA TRP A 188 -15.52 -0.34 19.79
C TRP A 188 -15.48 -0.92 18.37
N MET A 189 -16.19 -0.30 17.42
CA MET A 189 -16.18 -0.72 16.01
C MET A 189 -14.79 -0.60 15.39
N GLU A 190 -14.06 0.49 15.67
CA GLU A 190 -12.68 0.67 15.23
C GLU A 190 -11.73 -0.39 15.82
N LYS A 191 -11.93 -0.77 17.09
CA LYS A 191 -11.18 -1.86 17.73
C LYS A 191 -11.49 -3.21 17.09
N LEU A 192 -12.77 -3.51 16.82
CA LEU A 192 -13.14 -4.74 16.12
C LEU A 192 -12.53 -4.80 14.72
N LEU A 193 -12.55 -3.67 13.99
CA LEU A 193 -11.92 -3.57 12.68
C LEU A 193 -10.42 -3.87 12.77
N ARG A 194 -9.68 -3.24 13.69
CA ARG A 194 -8.25 -3.50 13.90
C ARG A 194 -7.95 -4.97 14.23
N LEU A 195 -8.71 -5.58 15.14
CA LEU A 195 -8.57 -7.00 15.48
C LEU A 195 -8.87 -7.91 14.28
N SER A 196 -9.89 -7.58 13.49
CA SER A 196 -10.21 -8.34 12.26
C SER A 196 -9.09 -8.21 11.21
N MET A 197 -8.44 -7.06 11.08
CA MET A 197 -7.29 -6.89 10.19
C MET A 197 -6.10 -7.76 10.63
N SER A 198 -5.91 -7.95 11.94
CA SER A 198 -4.88 -8.88 12.45
C SER A 198 -5.11 -10.31 11.97
N LEU A 199 -6.36 -10.78 11.84
CA LEU A 199 -6.66 -12.09 11.24
C LEU A 199 -6.18 -12.18 9.79
N LYS A 200 -6.35 -11.09 9.03
CA LYS A 200 -6.00 -11.04 7.60
C LYS A 200 -4.49 -10.98 7.39
N TYR A 201 -3.78 -10.15 8.17
CA TYR A 201 -2.39 -9.79 7.90
C TYR A 201 -1.35 -10.45 8.81
N ASN A 202 -1.76 -11.04 9.93
CA ASN A 202 -0.86 -11.73 10.85
C ASN A 202 -1.22 -13.23 10.95
N PRO A 203 -0.45 -14.13 10.31
CA PRO A 203 -0.73 -15.57 10.36
C PRO A 203 -0.59 -16.19 11.75
N LYS A 204 0.05 -15.50 12.71
CA LYS A 204 0.14 -15.94 14.11
C LYS A 204 -1.08 -15.54 14.94
N PHE A 205 -1.97 -14.71 14.41
CA PHE A 205 -3.14 -14.20 15.13
C PHE A 205 -4.34 -15.13 14.89
N THR A 206 -4.75 -15.86 15.93
CA THR A 206 -5.69 -17.00 15.81
C THR A 206 -7.04 -16.79 16.48
N HIS A 207 -7.44 -15.54 16.76
CA HIS A 207 -8.68 -15.22 17.50
C HIS A 207 -9.93 -15.10 16.61
N LYS A 208 -10.10 -16.00 15.63
CA LYS A 208 -11.16 -15.86 14.63
C LYS A 208 -12.55 -16.02 15.27
N GLU A 209 -12.70 -17.00 16.14
CA GLU A 209 -13.95 -17.35 16.80
C GLU A 209 -14.42 -16.23 17.75
N GLU A 210 -13.51 -15.61 18.50
CA GLU A 210 -13.85 -14.49 19.39
C GLU A 210 -14.27 -13.25 18.60
N ILE A 211 -13.58 -12.95 17.49
CA ILE A 211 -13.94 -11.81 16.62
C ILE A 211 -15.29 -12.05 15.95
N LEU A 212 -15.56 -13.28 15.49
CA LEU A 212 -16.87 -13.65 14.95
C LEU A 212 -17.99 -13.45 15.98
N ALA A 213 -17.78 -13.91 17.22
CA ALA A 213 -18.75 -13.72 18.29
C ALA A 213 -19.01 -12.24 18.62
N LEU A 214 -17.98 -11.38 18.53
CA LEU A 214 -18.15 -9.93 18.67
C LEU A 214 -18.91 -9.35 17.47
N TYR A 215 -18.58 -9.76 16.24
CA TYR A 215 -19.26 -9.33 15.02
C TYR A 215 -20.75 -9.71 15.01
N ASP A 216 -21.12 -10.87 15.54
CA ASP A 216 -22.51 -11.32 15.60
C ASP A 216 -23.39 -10.46 16.53
N ARG A 217 -22.78 -9.69 17.45
CA ARG A 217 -23.50 -8.71 18.28
C ARG A 217 -23.93 -7.46 17.50
N LEU A 218 -23.36 -7.23 16.32
CA LEU A 218 -23.71 -6.07 15.50
C LEU A 218 -25.13 -6.21 14.94
N ASN A 219 -25.86 -5.09 14.99
CA ASN A 219 -27.13 -4.99 14.29
C ASN A 219 -26.92 -4.86 12.77
N GLU A 220 -28.01 -4.92 12.00
CA GLU A 220 -27.93 -4.91 10.53
C GLU A 220 -27.36 -3.59 9.98
N GLU A 221 -27.65 -2.44 10.61
CA GLU A 221 -27.11 -1.14 10.21
C GLU A 221 -25.58 -1.10 10.41
N GLN A 222 -25.10 -1.59 11.54
CA GLN A 222 -23.67 -1.70 11.86
C GLN A 222 -22.94 -2.67 10.94
N LYS A 223 -23.58 -3.80 10.58
CA LYS A 223 -23.03 -4.74 9.59
C LYS A 223 -22.99 -4.16 8.18
N ALA A 224 -23.95 -3.29 7.85
CA ALA A 224 -24.03 -2.59 6.58
C ALA A 224 -23.08 -1.37 6.47
N SER A 225 -22.56 -0.85 7.60
CA SER A 225 -21.57 0.23 7.60
C SER A 225 -20.28 -0.20 6.87
N ILE A 226 -19.44 0.76 6.48
CA ILE A 226 -18.16 0.46 5.82
C ILE A 226 -17.29 -0.43 6.72
N GLU A 227 -17.17 -0.09 8.00
CA GLU A 227 -16.41 -0.87 8.98
C GLU A 227 -16.99 -2.28 9.13
N GLY A 228 -18.32 -2.41 9.20
CA GLY A 228 -18.99 -3.71 9.28
C GLY A 228 -18.74 -4.59 8.05
N GLN A 229 -18.73 -4.00 6.85
CA GLN A 229 -18.39 -4.70 5.61
C GLN A 229 -16.92 -5.10 5.56
N GLU A 230 -16.00 -4.23 6.01
CA GLU A 230 -14.57 -4.55 6.07
C GLU A 230 -14.27 -5.66 7.09
N ILE A 231 -14.89 -5.62 8.28
CA ILE A 231 -14.76 -6.69 9.28
C ILE A 231 -15.26 -8.02 8.70
N LYS A 232 -16.38 -8.01 7.97
CA LYS A 232 -16.91 -9.20 7.28
C LYS A 232 -15.92 -9.75 6.26
N VAL A 233 -15.32 -8.89 5.44
CA VAL A 233 -14.29 -9.28 4.47
C VAL A 233 -13.06 -9.88 5.15
N ASN A 234 -12.65 -9.34 6.29
CA ASN A 234 -11.50 -9.88 7.03
C ASN A 234 -11.82 -11.26 7.67
N LEU A 235 -13.05 -11.46 8.17
CA LEU A 235 -13.51 -12.74 8.71
C LEU A 235 -13.72 -13.80 7.62
N PHE A 236 -14.21 -13.36 6.46
CA PHE A 236 -14.57 -14.19 5.32
C PHE A 236 -13.98 -13.61 4.03
N PRO A 237 -12.65 -13.74 3.82
CA PRO A 237 -12.00 -13.19 2.64
C PRO A 237 -12.63 -13.73 1.34
N PRO A 238 -12.93 -12.86 0.36
CA PRO A 238 -13.49 -13.30 -0.90
C PRO A 238 -12.47 -14.13 -1.69
N LYS A 239 -12.97 -14.90 -2.67
CA LYS A 239 -12.08 -15.45 -3.70
C LYS A 239 -11.47 -14.28 -4.47
N THR A 240 -10.14 -14.26 -4.57
CA THR A 240 -9.42 -13.21 -5.27
C THR A 240 -9.14 -13.59 -6.73
N VAL A 241 -9.13 -12.58 -7.60
CA VAL A 241 -8.70 -12.74 -9.00
C VAL A 241 -7.17 -12.71 -9.10
N LYS A 242 -6.63 -13.38 -10.11
CA LYS A 242 -5.19 -13.48 -10.38
C LYS A 242 -4.90 -13.22 -11.85
N GLU A 243 -3.62 -13.04 -12.18
CA GLU A 243 -3.17 -13.02 -13.58
C GLU A 243 -3.69 -14.26 -14.33
N GLY A 244 -4.27 -14.05 -15.51
CA GLY A 244 -4.94 -15.07 -16.33
C GLY A 244 -6.44 -15.23 -16.09
N ASP A 245 -6.97 -14.79 -14.95
CA ASP A 245 -8.41 -14.83 -14.67
C ASP A 245 -9.20 -13.81 -15.52
N ASP A 246 -10.52 -13.99 -15.59
CA ASP A 246 -11.42 -12.92 -15.98
C ASP A 246 -11.42 -11.82 -14.92
N MET A 247 -11.52 -10.56 -15.36
CA MET A 247 -11.67 -9.42 -14.47
C MET A 247 -12.92 -9.56 -13.58
N ALA A 248 -12.82 -9.12 -12.34
CA ALA A 248 -13.97 -8.99 -11.44
C ALA A 248 -14.63 -7.63 -11.65
N ASP A 249 -15.96 -7.59 -11.66
CA ASP A 249 -16.73 -6.39 -11.94
C ASP A 249 -17.62 -6.00 -10.75
N ALA A 250 -18.09 -4.75 -10.73
CA ALA A 250 -18.98 -4.20 -9.72
C ALA A 250 -19.72 -2.96 -10.23
N ASP A 251 -20.74 -2.51 -9.48
CA ASP A 251 -21.30 -1.17 -9.67
C ASP A 251 -20.24 -0.13 -9.27
N LEU A 252 -19.84 0.71 -10.22
CA LEU A 252 -18.84 1.75 -10.04
C LEU A 252 -19.44 3.12 -10.31
N PHE A 253 -19.43 3.99 -9.31
CA PHE A 253 -19.94 5.35 -9.41
C PHE A 253 -18.85 6.27 -9.96
N ASP A 254 -19.21 7.18 -10.87
CA ASP A 254 -18.37 8.31 -11.25
C ASP A 254 -18.63 9.55 -10.36
N LEU A 255 -17.92 10.65 -10.65
CA LEU A 255 -18.00 11.88 -9.86
C LEU A 255 -19.40 12.54 -9.90
N ASP A 256 -20.17 12.29 -10.95
CA ASP A 256 -21.55 12.74 -11.14
C ASP A 256 -22.58 11.77 -10.52
N GLY A 257 -22.13 10.61 -10.03
CA GLY A 257 -22.95 9.57 -9.42
C GLY A 257 -23.59 8.61 -10.42
N LYS A 258 -23.18 8.66 -11.70
CA LYS A 258 -23.61 7.67 -12.69
C LYS A 258 -22.88 6.35 -12.46
N VAL A 259 -23.62 5.25 -12.62
CA VAL A 259 -23.08 3.90 -12.49
C VAL A 259 -22.47 3.45 -13.82
N HIS A 260 -21.29 2.83 -13.73
CA HIS A 260 -20.54 2.16 -14.79
C HIS A 260 -20.12 0.77 -14.30
N HIS A 261 -19.71 -0.07 -15.22
CA HIS A 261 -19.11 -1.38 -14.97
C HIS A 261 -17.78 -1.47 -15.72
N LEU A 262 -16.83 -2.27 -15.22
CA LEU A 262 -15.59 -2.54 -15.94
C LEU A 262 -15.87 -3.20 -17.31
N ALA A 263 -16.94 -4.01 -17.41
CA ALA A 263 -17.39 -4.59 -18.66
C ALA A 263 -17.72 -3.56 -19.74
N ASP A 264 -18.11 -2.34 -19.37
CA ASP A 264 -18.44 -1.25 -20.30
C ASP A 264 -17.20 -0.76 -21.07
N PHE A 265 -16.00 -1.06 -20.58
CA PHE A 265 -14.72 -0.59 -21.13
C PHE A 265 -13.95 -1.67 -21.92
N LYS A 266 -14.57 -2.84 -22.17
CA LYS A 266 -13.99 -3.89 -23.03
C LYS A 266 -13.76 -3.39 -24.47
N GLY A 267 -12.86 -4.07 -25.17
CA GLY A 267 -12.45 -3.73 -26.55
C GLY A 267 -11.17 -2.88 -26.64
N LYS A 268 -10.72 -2.32 -25.52
CA LYS A 268 -9.37 -1.76 -25.33
C LYS A 268 -8.71 -2.43 -24.14
N TYR A 269 -7.39 -2.33 -24.04
CA TYR A 269 -6.74 -2.63 -22.77
C TYR A 269 -7.30 -1.70 -21.68
N MET A 270 -7.35 -2.17 -20.45
CA MET A 270 -7.67 -1.34 -19.29
C MET A 270 -6.50 -1.35 -18.32
N LEU A 271 -6.14 -0.19 -17.80
CA LEU A 271 -5.22 -0.07 -16.66
C LEU A 271 -6.04 0.36 -15.45
N LEU A 272 -6.33 -0.57 -14.56
CA LEU A 272 -6.90 -0.24 -13.25
C LEU A 272 -5.80 0.34 -12.37
N ASP A 273 -6.12 1.42 -11.66
CA ASP A 273 -5.25 2.10 -10.69
C ASP A 273 -5.99 2.25 -9.36
N PHE A 274 -5.67 1.39 -8.40
CA PHE A 274 -6.21 1.45 -7.05
C PHE A 274 -5.42 2.50 -6.25
N TRP A 275 -6.10 3.57 -5.85
CA TRP A 275 -5.47 4.76 -5.29
C TRP A 275 -6.23 5.38 -4.11
N SER A 276 -5.58 6.31 -3.42
CA SER A 276 -6.20 7.20 -2.43
C SER A 276 -5.50 8.55 -2.46
N SER A 277 -6.24 9.61 -2.19
CA SER A 277 -5.72 10.97 -2.11
C SER A 277 -4.71 11.18 -0.98
N GLY A 278 -4.73 10.33 0.06
CA GLY A 278 -3.74 10.35 1.12
C GLY A 278 -2.45 9.57 0.80
N CYS A 279 -2.42 8.84 -0.32
CA CYS A 279 -1.27 8.04 -0.73
C CYS A 279 -0.28 8.89 -1.55
N GLY A 280 0.84 9.26 -0.94
CA GLY A 280 1.91 10.05 -1.60
C GLY A 280 2.38 9.45 -2.94
N PRO A 281 2.76 8.16 -3.00
CA PRO A 281 3.15 7.51 -4.26
C PRO A 281 2.05 7.49 -5.33
N CYS A 282 0.77 7.40 -4.94
CA CYS A 282 -0.35 7.46 -5.87
C CYS A 282 -0.43 8.85 -6.52
N ILE A 283 -0.31 9.92 -5.72
CA ILE A 283 -0.27 11.29 -6.24
C ILE A 283 0.93 11.52 -7.17
N MET A 284 2.09 10.94 -6.85
CA MET A 284 3.28 11.03 -7.71
C MET A 284 3.12 10.32 -9.07
N ALA A 285 2.18 9.36 -9.20
CA ALA A 285 1.91 8.63 -10.43
C ALA A 285 1.00 9.39 -11.40
N LEU A 286 0.16 10.30 -10.91
CA LEU A 286 -0.86 10.99 -11.71
C LEU A 286 -0.32 11.71 -12.97
N PRO A 287 0.83 12.42 -12.94
CA PRO A 287 1.37 13.05 -14.15
C PRO A 287 1.72 12.02 -15.22
N GLU A 288 2.28 10.87 -14.83
CA GLU A 288 2.65 9.81 -15.74
C GLU A 288 1.41 9.12 -16.32
N MET A 289 0.35 8.96 -15.52
CA MET A 289 -0.95 8.44 -15.96
C MET A 289 -1.61 9.35 -17.00
N LYS A 290 -1.55 10.69 -16.83
CA LYS A 290 -2.02 11.66 -17.85
C LYS A 290 -1.33 11.46 -19.19
N GLU A 291 0.00 11.30 -19.17
CA GLU A 291 0.77 11.09 -20.40
C GLU A 291 0.46 9.74 -21.05
N ILE A 292 0.32 8.67 -20.26
CA ILE A 292 -0.05 7.34 -20.75
C ILE A 292 -1.44 7.36 -21.39
N GLN A 293 -2.42 7.98 -20.73
CA GLN A 293 -3.78 8.08 -21.26
C GLN A 293 -3.79 8.75 -22.64
N GLU A 294 -3.06 9.85 -22.83
CA GLU A 294 -2.99 10.52 -24.13
C GLU A 294 -2.22 9.68 -25.17
N GLN A 295 -1.07 9.12 -24.80
CA GLN A 295 -0.24 8.32 -25.71
C GLN A 295 -0.97 7.08 -26.22
N TYR A 296 -1.75 6.41 -25.38
CA TYR A 296 -2.39 5.13 -25.69
C TYR A 296 -3.91 5.21 -25.82
N LYS A 297 -4.51 6.40 -25.96
CA LYS A 297 -5.98 6.60 -25.95
C LYS A 297 -6.79 5.69 -26.88
N ASP A 298 -6.22 5.28 -28.00
CA ASP A 298 -6.88 4.40 -28.97
C ASP A 298 -6.80 2.91 -28.58
N ARG A 299 -5.90 2.54 -27.68
CA ARG A 299 -5.57 1.16 -27.31
C ARG A 299 -5.78 0.84 -25.83
N LEU A 300 -5.80 1.86 -24.97
CA LEU A 300 -5.85 1.76 -23.51
C LEU A 300 -6.88 2.74 -22.94
N THR A 301 -7.59 2.28 -21.91
CA THR A 301 -8.41 3.10 -21.03
C THR A 301 -7.87 3.00 -19.61
N ILE A 302 -7.48 4.12 -19.01
CA ILE A 302 -7.14 4.18 -17.58
C ILE A 302 -8.41 4.31 -16.75
N ILE A 303 -8.55 3.48 -15.72
CA ILE A 303 -9.64 3.50 -14.75
C ILE A 303 -9.05 3.56 -13.34
N SER A 304 -9.10 4.72 -12.70
CA SER A 304 -8.67 4.88 -11.30
C SER A 304 -9.82 4.53 -10.35
N LEU A 305 -9.57 3.63 -9.40
CA LEU A 305 -10.50 3.17 -8.38
C LEU A 305 -10.07 3.70 -7.01
N SER A 306 -10.90 4.53 -6.38
CA SER A 306 -10.56 5.16 -5.11
C SER A 306 -11.11 4.39 -3.90
N SER A 307 -10.27 4.21 -2.87
CA SER A 307 -10.70 3.74 -1.53
C SER A 307 -11.06 4.87 -0.57
N ASP A 308 -11.07 6.12 -1.01
CA ASP A 308 -11.43 7.25 -0.15
C ASP A 308 -12.95 7.30 0.12
N THR A 309 -13.33 8.08 1.15
CA THR A 309 -14.72 8.49 1.32
C THR A 309 -15.19 9.33 0.12
N GLN A 310 -16.49 9.32 -0.16
CA GLN A 310 -17.03 10.00 -1.35
C GLN A 310 -16.62 11.48 -1.44
N ASN A 311 -16.66 12.21 -0.32
CA ASN A 311 -16.30 13.63 -0.28
C ASN A 311 -14.81 13.85 -0.57
N ARG A 312 -13.95 13.04 0.05
CA ARG A 312 -12.50 13.14 -0.12
C ARG A 312 -12.08 12.76 -1.55
N TRP A 313 -12.67 11.69 -2.08
CA TRP A 313 -12.47 11.27 -3.46
C TRP A 313 -12.85 12.38 -4.44
N LYS A 314 -14.05 12.98 -4.32
CA LYS A 314 -14.48 14.09 -5.19
C LYS A 314 -13.56 15.31 -5.09
N ALA A 315 -13.21 15.71 -3.87
CA ALA A 315 -12.32 16.86 -3.64
C ALA A 315 -10.93 16.65 -4.25
N ALA A 316 -10.33 15.48 -4.03
CA ALA A 316 -9.01 15.15 -4.56
C ALA A 316 -9.01 15.02 -6.10
N SER A 317 -10.08 14.44 -6.66
CA SER A 317 -10.24 14.31 -8.10
C SER A 317 -10.26 15.67 -8.80
N ALA A 318 -10.96 16.65 -8.21
CA ALA A 318 -10.94 18.04 -8.67
C ALA A 318 -9.57 18.70 -8.47
N GLN A 319 -8.96 18.54 -7.29
CA GLN A 319 -7.65 19.12 -6.95
C GLN A 319 -6.54 18.67 -7.91
N HIS A 320 -6.55 17.41 -8.32
CA HIS A 320 -5.52 16.83 -9.19
C HIS A 320 -5.90 16.81 -10.68
N GLU A 321 -7.06 17.38 -11.03
CA GLU A 321 -7.58 17.44 -12.40
C GLU A 321 -7.56 16.05 -13.06
N MET A 322 -8.16 15.06 -12.39
CA MET A 322 -8.26 13.71 -12.91
C MET A 322 -9.39 13.64 -13.94
N THR A 323 -9.03 13.72 -15.22
CA THR A 323 -9.99 13.82 -16.34
C THR A 323 -10.32 12.50 -17.01
N TRP A 324 -9.67 11.40 -16.61
CA TRP A 324 -9.98 10.04 -17.10
C TRP A 324 -11.04 9.37 -16.24
N GLN A 325 -11.36 8.10 -16.51
CA GLN A 325 -12.33 7.35 -15.73
C GLN A 325 -11.82 7.21 -14.30
N ASN A 326 -12.45 7.92 -13.38
CA ASN A 326 -12.12 7.90 -11.98
C ASN A 326 -13.41 7.54 -11.26
N LEU A 327 -13.41 6.37 -10.63
CA LEU A 327 -14.60 5.67 -10.16
C LEU A 327 -14.41 5.19 -8.71
N SER A 328 -15.52 4.86 -8.05
CA SER A 328 -15.52 4.23 -6.73
C SER A 328 -16.72 3.30 -6.59
N ASP A 329 -16.54 2.15 -5.95
CA ASP A 329 -17.65 1.28 -5.53
C ASP A 329 -18.31 1.74 -4.22
N LEU A 330 -17.80 2.84 -3.62
CA LEU A 330 -18.21 3.42 -2.34
C LEU A 330 -18.12 2.43 -1.15
N LYS A 331 -17.39 1.33 -1.30
CA LYS A 331 -17.15 0.30 -0.27
C LYS A 331 -15.73 0.36 0.29
N GLN A 332 -14.96 1.39 -0.08
CA GLN A 332 -13.56 1.58 0.31
C GLN A 332 -12.74 0.30 0.05
N THR A 333 -12.26 -0.38 1.10
CA THR A 333 -11.44 -1.59 0.91
C THR A 333 -12.25 -2.89 0.92
N ALA A 334 -13.55 -2.84 1.25
CA ALA A 334 -14.41 -4.02 1.30
C ALA A 334 -14.95 -4.46 -0.08
N GLY A 335 -14.87 -3.59 -1.09
CA GLY A 335 -15.36 -3.86 -2.44
C GLY A 335 -14.30 -4.48 -3.35
N LEU A 336 -14.09 -3.90 -4.54
CA LEU A 336 -13.15 -4.43 -5.54
C LEU A 336 -11.71 -4.53 -5.01
N TYR A 337 -11.31 -3.67 -4.07
CA TYR A 337 -10.03 -3.80 -3.37
C TYR A 337 -9.83 -5.19 -2.75
N ALA A 338 -10.87 -5.76 -2.13
CA ALA A 338 -10.79 -7.09 -1.54
C ALA A 338 -10.73 -8.20 -2.59
N VAL A 339 -11.48 -8.06 -3.69
CA VAL A 339 -11.55 -9.07 -4.76
C VAL A 339 -10.28 -9.09 -5.60
N TYR A 340 -9.64 -7.94 -5.80
CA TYR A 340 -8.34 -7.82 -6.48
C TYR A 340 -7.13 -7.99 -5.54
N ASP A 341 -7.36 -8.40 -4.29
CA ASP A 341 -6.31 -8.62 -3.27
C ASP A 341 -5.37 -7.40 -3.06
N VAL A 342 -5.95 -6.20 -3.08
CA VAL A 342 -5.19 -4.96 -2.93
C VAL A 342 -4.81 -4.75 -1.47
N ASN A 343 -3.57 -5.11 -1.15
CA ASN A 343 -3.00 -4.99 0.21
C ASN A 343 -2.04 -3.80 0.38
N GLY A 344 -1.81 -3.02 -0.68
CA GLY A 344 -1.00 -1.80 -0.66
C GLY A 344 -1.30 -0.97 -1.90
N ILE A 345 -1.10 0.35 -1.81
CA ILE A 345 -1.39 1.30 -2.89
C ILE A 345 -0.17 2.18 -3.24
N PRO A 346 -0.02 2.62 -4.50
CA PRO A 346 -0.88 2.29 -5.63
C PRO A 346 -0.75 0.82 -6.04
N ASN A 347 -1.85 0.23 -6.53
CA ASN A 347 -1.86 -1.11 -7.11
C ASN A 347 -2.46 -1.01 -8.51
N TYR A 348 -1.89 -1.73 -9.45
CA TYR A 348 -2.26 -1.63 -10.85
C TYR A 348 -2.60 -3.00 -11.41
N VAL A 349 -3.63 -3.01 -12.26
CA VAL A 349 -4.06 -4.21 -12.98
C VAL A 349 -4.22 -3.88 -14.45
N LEU A 350 -3.39 -4.49 -15.29
CA LEU A 350 -3.53 -4.42 -16.74
C LEU A 350 -4.47 -5.54 -17.20
N ILE A 351 -5.52 -5.18 -17.91
CA ILE A 351 -6.56 -6.10 -18.41
C ILE A 351 -6.61 -6.01 -19.94
N SER A 352 -6.77 -7.16 -20.60
CA SER A 352 -6.86 -7.26 -22.05
C SER A 352 -8.21 -6.75 -22.59
N PRO A 353 -8.32 -6.48 -23.91
CA PRO A 353 -9.59 -6.12 -24.55
C PRO A 353 -10.75 -7.09 -24.30
N GLU A 354 -10.46 -8.37 -24.08
CA GLU A 354 -11.43 -9.42 -23.82
C GLU A 354 -11.90 -9.45 -22.34
N GLY A 355 -11.18 -8.74 -21.47
CA GLY A 355 -11.42 -8.72 -20.02
C GLY A 355 -10.58 -9.73 -19.23
N LYS A 356 -9.45 -10.20 -19.76
CA LYS A 356 -8.51 -11.08 -19.03
C LYS A 356 -7.44 -10.29 -18.31
N ILE A 357 -7.13 -10.63 -17.07
CA ILE A 357 -6.05 -9.99 -16.31
C ILE A 357 -4.71 -10.40 -16.92
N VAL A 358 -3.99 -9.43 -17.47
CA VAL A 358 -2.68 -9.63 -18.11
C VAL A 358 -1.56 -9.51 -17.08
N LYS A 359 -1.65 -8.53 -16.19
CA LYS A 359 -0.62 -8.26 -15.18
C LYS A 359 -1.18 -7.53 -13.97
N MET A 360 -0.67 -7.88 -12.78
CA MET A 360 -0.94 -7.19 -11.52
C MET A 360 0.38 -6.77 -10.87
N TRP A 361 0.48 -5.53 -10.37
CA TRP A 361 1.67 -5.07 -9.63
C TRP A 361 1.34 -3.98 -8.62
N SER A 362 2.21 -3.81 -7.62
CA SER A 362 2.05 -2.81 -6.56
C SER A 362 3.23 -1.85 -6.51
N GLY A 363 2.97 -0.63 -6.04
CA GLY A 363 3.94 0.43 -5.90
C GLY A 363 4.18 1.23 -7.18
N TYR A 364 4.83 2.37 -7.00
CA TYR A 364 5.17 3.28 -8.09
C TYR A 364 6.57 3.86 -7.89
N GLY A 365 7.35 3.87 -8.96
CA GLY A 365 8.58 4.64 -9.10
C GLY A 365 8.50 5.51 -10.34
N LYS A 366 9.15 6.68 -10.33
CA LYS A 366 9.11 7.61 -11.47
C LYS A 366 9.52 6.90 -12.78
N GLY A 367 8.66 6.91 -13.79
CA GLY A 367 8.89 6.29 -15.09
C GLY A 367 8.50 4.80 -15.18
N SER A 368 8.11 4.16 -14.07
CA SER A 368 7.85 2.73 -14.06
C SER A 368 6.60 2.35 -14.84
N LEU A 369 5.58 3.21 -14.89
CA LEU A 369 4.32 2.90 -15.57
C LEU A 369 4.47 2.96 -17.09
N LYS A 370 5.15 3.97 -17.63
CA LYS A 370 5.46 4.09 -19.06
C LYS A 370 6.29 2.92 -19.54
N LEU A 371 7.26 2.47 -18.74
CA LEU A 371 8.05 1.28 -19.05
C LEU A 371 7.15 0.04 -19.15
N LYS A 372 6.24 -0.16 -18.19
CA LYS A 372 5.25 -1.26 -18.25
C LYS A 372 4.37 -1.15 -19.48
N MET A 373 3.84 0.03 -19.79
CA MET A 373 2.96 0.22 -20.95
C MET A 373 3.69 -0.05 -22.26
N ARG A 374 4.92 0.45 -22.43
CA ARG A 374 5.74 0.11 -23.61
C ARG A 374 5.94 -1.41 -23.72
N ARG A 375 6.25 -2.07 -22.61
CA ARG A 375 6.44 -3.53 -22.60
C ARG A 375 5.19 -4.30 -23.02
N TYR A 376 4.02 -3.96 -22.48
CA TYR A 376 2.81 -4.77 -22.73
C TYR A 376 2.00 -4.32 -23.95
N LEU A 377 2.12 -3.05 -24.36
CA LEU A 377 1.38 -2.48 -25.48
C LEU A 377 2.25 -2.31 -26.72
N ASP A 378 3.52 -1.93 -26.60
CA ASP A 378 4.34 -1.63 -27.80
C ASP A 378 5.26 -2.78 -28.21
N ALA A 379 5.65 -3.65 -27.28
CA ALA A 379 6.50 -4.79 -27.63
C ALA A 379 5.77 -5.64 -28.68
N PRO A 380 6.41 -5.93 -29.84
CA PRO A 380 5.80 -6.77 -30.85
C PRO A 380 5.46 -8.11 -30.23
N LYS A 381 4.29 -8.68 -30.57
CA LYS A 381 4.00 -10.07 -30.25
C LYS A 381 5.06 -10.93 -30.94
N ARG A 382 5.99 -11.44 -30.15
CA ARG A 382 7.12 -12.24 -30.61
C ARG A 382 6.72 -13.70 -30.53
N GLU A 383 6.52 -14.32 -31.68
CA GLU A 383 6.25 -15.76 -31.74
C GLU A 383 7.54 -16.55 -31.64
N MET A 384 7.47 -17.64 -30.87
CA MET A 384 8.58 -18.58 -30.75
C MET A 384 8.91 -19.18 -32.12
N SER A 385 10.17 -19.09 -32.52
CA SER A 385 10.67 -19.74 -33.72
C SER A 385 11.98 -20.44 -33.45
N ILE A 386 12.25 -21.50 -34.21
CA ILE A 386 13.48 -22.27 -34.10
C ILE A 386 14.16 -22.20 -35.46
N THR A 387 15.41 -21.77 -35.44
CA THR A 387 16.31 -21.65 -36.59
C THR A 387 17.63 -22.33 -36.24
N GLY A 388 18.46 -22.68 -37.21
CA GLY A 388 19.76 -23.28 -36.93
C GLY A 388 20.28 -24.17 -38.04
N ASP A 389 21.48 -24.69 -37.84
CA ASP A 389 22.13 -25.69 -38.67
C ASP A 389 22.46 -26.95 -37.84
N THR A 390 23.30 -27.85 -38.37
CA THR A 390 23.65 -29.10 -37.68
C THR A 390 24.41 -28.90 -36.37
N ASN A 391 25.07 -27.76 -36.17
CA ASN A 391 25.98 -27.52 -35.05
C ASN A 391 25.47 -26.43 -34.10
N ARG A 392 24.42 -25.70 -34.49
CA ARG A 392 23.83 -24.63 -33.68
C ARG A 392 22.32 -24.60 -33.85
N LYS A 393 21.61 -24.76 -32.74
CA LYS A 393 20.15 -24.53 -32.66
C LYS A 393 19.90 -23.20 -31.97
N VAL A 394 19.07 -22.36 -32.58
CA VAL A 394 18.70 -21.04 -32.09
C VAL A 394 17.19 -20.99 -31.91
N VAL A 395 16.77 -20.76 -30.67
CA VAL A 395 15.38 -20.61 -30.27
C VAL A 395 15.12 -19.13 -30.05
N ASN A 396 14.41 -18.48 -30.98
CA ASN A 396 14.05 -17.07 -30.88
C ASN A 396 12.75 -16.96 -30.08
N HIS A 397 12.73 -16.03 -29.11
CA HIS A 397 11.56 -15.70 -28.29
C HIS A 397 10.86 -16.93 -27.70
N PRO A 398 11.58 -17.78 -26.96
CA PRO A 398 10.99 -18.98 -26.37
C PRO A 398 9.82 -18.61 -25.45
N SER A 399 8.74 -19.38 -25.53
CA SER A 399 7.68 -19.33 -24.53
C SER A 399 8.21 -19.86 -23.20
N PHE A 400 7.63 -19.39 -22.10
CA PHE A 400 7.93 -19.86 -20.74
C PHE A 400 6.63 -20.13 -19.98
N GLU A 401 6.71 -20.91 -18.90
CA GLU A 401 5.54 -21.28 -18.09
C GLU A 401 5.21 -20.22 -17.06
N SER A 402 6.22 -19.68 -16.37
CA SER A 402 6.05 -18.60 -15.39
C SER A 402 7.32 -17.77 -15.21
N THR A 403 7.17 -16.56 -14.68
CA THR A 403 8.28 -15.70 -14.25
C THR A 403 7.90 -14.95 -12.99
N ASN A 404 8.86 -14.71 -12.09
CA ASN A 404 8.66 -13.84 -10.93
C ASN A 404 9.21 -12.42 -11.15
N THR A 405 9.78 -12.15 -12.33
CA THR A 405 10.39 -10.87 -12.67
C THR A 405 9.81 -10.29 -13.95
N ASP A 406 9.62 -8.97 -13.92
CA ASP A 406 9.33 -8.19 -15.13
C ASP A 406 10.56 -7.39 -15.59
N ILE A 407 11.74 -7.69 -15.05
CA ILE A 407 12.99 -7.03 -15.43
C ILE A 407 13.62 -7.74 -16.62
N LEU A 408 13.57 -9.07 -16.64
CA LEU A 408 14.21 -9.88 -17.68
C LEU A 408 13.18 -10.54 -18.60
N GLU A 409 13.56 -10.69 -19.87
CA GLU A 409 12.85 -11.48 -20.87
C GLU A 409 13.87 -12.24 -21.71
N VAL A 410 13.66 -13.54 -21.91
CA VAL A 410 14.52 -14.35 -22.78
C VAL A 410 14.25 -13.94 -24.23
N LYS A 411 15.21 -13.23 -24.83
CA LYS A 411 15.20 -12.83 -26.23
C LYS A 411 15.41 -14.05 -27.13
N GLN A 412 16.42 -14.85 -26.81
CA GLN A 412 16.90 -15.92 -27.68
C GLN A 412 17.74 -16.90 -26.86
N VAL A 413 17.70 -18.19 -27.22
CA VAL A 413 18.59 -19.21 -26.68
C VAL A 413 19.35 -19.86 -27.82
N GLU A 414 20.68 -19.88 -27.72
CA GLU A 414 21.56 -20.58 -28.64
C GLU A 414 22.13 -21.82 -27.97
N LEU A 415 22.07 -22.95 -28.65
CA LEU A 415 22.54 -24.25 -28.20
C LEU A 415 23.61 -24.72 -29.16
N THR A 416 24.81 -24.99 -28.63
CA THR A 416 25.93 -25.62 -29.35
C THR A 416 26.48 -26.79 -28.54
N ASP A 417 27.38 -27.57 -29.13
CA ASP A 417 28.06 -28.68 -28.43
C ASP A 417 28.94 -28.21 -27.25
N THR A 418 29.25 -26.92 -27.18
CA THR A 418 30.20 -26.37 -26.20
C THR A 418 29.57 -25.38 -25.22
N ALA A 419 28.39 -24.83 -25.51
CA ALA A 419 27.75 -23.85 -24.65
C ALA A 419 26.24 -23.72 -24.89
N THR A 420 25.57 -23.19 -23.87
CA THR A 420 24.21 -22.63 -23.99
C THR A 420 24.31 -21.12 -23.79
N ILE A 421 23.88 -20.32 -24.76
CA ILE A 421 23.90 -18.85 -24.67
C ILE A 421 22.47 -18.36 -24.56
N VAL A 422 22.14 -17.68 -23.47
CA VAL A 422 20.82 -17.07 -23.25
C VAL A 422 20.94 -15.56 -23.40
N HIS A 423 20.26 -15.00 -24.39
CA HIS A 423 20.16 -13.57 -24.62
C HIS A 423 18.95 -13.02 -23.88
N PHE A 424 19.12 -11.90 -23.19
CA PHE A 424 18.08 -11.24 -22.43
C PHE A 424 17.81 -9.84 -22.96
N TYR A 425 16.53 -9.47 -23.00
CA TYR A 425 16.14 -8.08 -22.83
C TYR A 425 16.04 -7.77 -21.33
N ALA A 426 16.55 -6.61 -20.95
CA ALA A 426 16.40 -6.05 -19.63
C ALA A 426 15.55 -4.76 -19.69
N TYR A 427 14.52 -4.68 -18.85
CA TYR A 427 13.61 -3.56 -18.72
C TYR A 427 13.63 -3.09 -17.27
N TYR A 428 14.17 -1.90 -17.01
CA TYR A 428 14.11 -1.32 -15.67
C TYR A 428 14.07 0.20 -15.70
N ILE A 429 13.96 0.82 -14.53
CA ILE A 429 13.88 2.27 -14.42
C ILE A 429 15.14 2.89 -15.05
N PRO A 430 15.00 3.88 -15.95
CA PRO A 430 16.14 4.56 -16.52
C PRO A 430 17.14 5.03 -15.46
N LYS A 431 18.43 4.83 -15.70
CA LYS A 431 19.54 5.15 -14.76
C LYS A 431 19.56 4.39 -13.45
N TYR A 432 18.62 3.50 -13.17
CA TYR A 432 18.75 2.55 -12.07
C TYR A 432 19.58 1.35 -12.49
N TRP A 433 20.01 0.56 -11.50
CA TRP A 433 20.82 -0.61 -11.75
C TRP A 433 20.02 -1.90 -11.64
N ILE A 434 20.44 -2.88 -12.44
CA ILE A 434 20.17 -4.31 -12.23
C ILE A 434 21.48 -4.99 -11.86
N ARG A 435 21.38 -6.16 -11.25
CA ARG A 435 22.54 -6.98 -10.93
C ARG A 435 22.17 -8.43 -11.20
N VAL A 436 23.04 -9.11 -11.94
CA VAL A 436 22.95 -10.57 -12.14
C VAL A 436 24.04 -11.20 -11.29
N SER A 437 23.66 -12.16 -10.47
CA SER A 437 24.55 -12.85 -9.55
C SER A 437 25.49 -13.78 -10.34
N PRO A 438 26.75 -13.91 -9.89
CA PRO A 438 27.69 -14.86 -10.49
C PRO A 438 27.25 -16.32 -10.30
N ASN A 439 26.29 -16.59 -9.39
CA ASN A 439 25.77 -17.92 -9.09
C ASN A 439 24.51 -18.29 -9.89
N CYS A 440 24.14 -17.46 -10.89
CA CYS A 440 23.04 -17.77 -11.78
C CYS A 440 23.29 -19.08 -12.53
N ARG A 441 22.21 -19.79 -12.82
CA ARG A 441 22.29 -21.14 -13.43
C ARG A 441 21.04 -21.44 -14.23
N LEU A 442 21.19 -22.40 -15.13
CA LEU A 442 20.06 -23.08 -15.75
C LEU A 442 19.80 -24.38 -14.98
N VAL A 443 18.53 -24.77 -14.88
CA VAL A 443 18.11 -26.05 -14.31
C VAL A 443 17.18 -26.73 -15.32
N ASP A 444 17.53 -27.92 -15.78
CA ASP A 444 16.68 -28.63 -16.73
C ASP A 444 15.51 -29.36 -16.04
N GLU A 445 14.63 -29.97 -16.83
CA GLU A 445 13.48 -30.74 -16.35
C GLU A 445 13.82 -31.95 -15.44
N LYS A 446 15.08 -32.40 -15.41
CA LYS A 446 15.56 -33.48 -14.52
C LYS A 446 16.22 -32.94 -13.25
N GLY A 447 16.34 -31.62 -13.12
CA GLY A 447 17.01 -30.96 -12.01
C GLY A 447 18.53 -30.85 -12.16
N GLU A 448 19.08 -31.18 -13.33
CA GLU A 448 20.51 -30.98 -13.60
C GLU A 448 20.81 -29.49 -13.74
N THR A 449 21.93 -29.04 -13.15
CA THR A 449 22.27 -27.61 -13.07
C THR A 449 23.44 -27.28 -13.98
N TYR A 450 23.33 -26.18 -14.71
CA TYR A 450 24.31 -25.71 -15.68
C TYR A 450 24.81 -24.33 -15.27
N THR A 451 26.11 -24.23 -15.00
CA THR A 451 26.73 -23.06 -14.36
C THR A 451 27.13 -21.98 -15.36
N LEU A 452 27.08 -20.72 -14.93
CA LEU A 452 27.55 -19.59 -15.73
C LEU A 452 29.05 -19.72 -16.04
N LYS A 453 29.41 -19.56 -17.31
CA LYS A 453 30.80 -19.52 -17.78
C LYS A 453 31.25 -18.11 -18.15
N LYS A 454 30.35 -17.33 -18.76
CA LYS A 454 30.67 -15.99 -19.28
C LYS A 454 29.41 -15.13 -19.32
N ALA A 455 29.58 -13.82 -19.23
CA ALA A 455 28.55 -12.84 -19.52
C ALA A 455 29.09 -11.78 -20.49
N ASP A 456 28.25 -11.31 -21.40
CA ASP A 456 28.53 -10.24 -22.35
C ASP A 456 27.47 -9.14 -22.20
N GLY A 457 27.89 -7.87 -22.17
CA GLY A 457 27.01 -6.72 -21.95
C GLY A 457 26.73 -6.41 -20.46
N ILE A 458 27.04 -7.33 -19.55
CA ILE A 458 26.95 -7.13 -18.09
C ILE A 458 28.11 -7.84 -17.38
N LYS A 459 28.52 -7.33 -16.20
CA LYS A 459 29.48 -8.00 -15.32
C LYS A 459 28.76 -8.60 -14.10
N PRO A 460 28.70 -9.94 -13.99
CA PRO A 460 28.02 -10.61 -12.89
C PRO A 460 28.61 -10.20 -11.54
N GLY A 461 27.74 -9.97 -10.56
CA GLY A 461 28.11 -9.50 -9.23
C GLY A 461 28.27 -7.98 -9.12
N GLU A 462 28.18 -7.21 -10.20
CA GLU A 462 28.28 -5.74 -10.20
C GLU A 462 26.97 -5.07 -10.59
N HIS A 463 26.79 -3.80 -10.17
CA HIS A 463 25.66 -2.98 -10.59
C HIS A 463 25.82 -2.58 -12.07
N PHE A 464 24.83 -2.92 -12.88
CA PHE A 464 24.71 -2.48 -14.27
C PHE A 464 23.59 -1.45 -14.40
N TYR A 465 23.95 -0.20 -14.70
CA TYR A 465 23.01 0.90 -14.80
C TYR A 465 22.35 0.96 -16.18
N LEU A 466 21.03 1.00 -16.21
CA LEU A 466 20.26 1.05 -17.44
C LEU A 466 20.43 2.41 -18.15
N PRO A 467 20.41 2.43 -19.50
CA PRO A 467 20.45 3.66 -20.28
C PRO A 467 19.17 4.50 -20.09
N GLU A 468 19.12 5.68 -20.72
CA GLU A 468 17.94 6.59 -20.68
C GLU A 468 16.65 5.92 -21.16
N SER A 469 16.75 4.92 -22.05
CA SER A 469 15.59 4.16 -22.51
C SER A 469 14.98 3.30 -21.41
N GLY A 470 15.74 2.92 -20.38
CA GLY A 470 15.37 1.88 -19.43
C GLY A 470 15.51 0.46 -19.98
N GLU A 471 16.09 0.32 -21.18
CA GLU A 471 16.15 -0.95 -21.92
C GLU A 471 17.61 -1.29 -22.27
N ALA A 472 18.02 -2.54 -22.02
CA ALA A 472 19.33 -3.04 -22.40
C ALA A 472 19.25 -4.48 -22.90
N GLU A 473 20.29 -4.92 -23.61
CA GLU A 473 20.48 -6.32 -23.98
C GLU A 473 21.80 -6.82 -23.40
N PHE A 474 21.81 -8.08 -22.96
CA PHE A 474 23.01 -8.79 -22.54
C PHE A 474 22.84 -10.28 -22.80
N SER A 475 23.92 -11.05 -22.72
CA SER A 475 23.85 -12.51 -22.82
C SER A 475 24.66 -13.20 -21.73
N LEU A 476 24.16 -14.34 -21.30
CA LEU A 476 24.80 -15.22 -20.33
C LEU A 476 25.10 -16.56 -21.01
N THR A 477 26.37 -16.97 -20.98
CA THR A 477 26.85 -18.24 -21.52
C THR A 477 27.01 -19.23 -20.38
N PHE A 478 26.34 -20.38 -20.48
CA PHE A 478 26.36 -21.49 -19.55
C PHE A 478 27.02 -22.72 -20.17
N GLU A 479 27.19 -23.76 -19.35
CA GLU A 479 27.48 -25.12 -19.81
C GLU A 479 26.48 -25.58 -20.89
N PRO A 480 26.91 -26.43 -21.84
CA PRO A 480 26.03 -26.95 -22.87
C PRO A 480 24.92 -27.79 -22.24
N LEU A 481 23.66 -27.46 -22.56
CA LEU A 481 22.52 -28.30 -22.21
C LEU A 481 22.60 -29.62 -22.97
N SER A 482 22.20 -30.72 -22.33
CA SER A 482 22.06 -32.00 -23.02
C SER A 482 21.09 -31.88 -24.19
N SER A 483 21.37 -32.54 -25.32
CA SER A 483 20.52 -32.53 -26.52
C SER A 483 19.11 -33.09 -26.28
N SER A 484 18.91 -33.81 -25.17
CA SER A 484 17.60 -34.32 -24.74
C SER A 484 16.73 -33.28 -24.02
N VAL A 485 17.30 -32.15 -23.59
CA VAL A 485 16.60 -31.13 -22.81
C VAL A 485 15.57 -30.41 -23.67
N GLN A 486 14.33 -30.38 -23.20
CA GLN A 486 13.22 -29.72 -23.89
C GLN A 486 12.91 -28.33 -23.32
N SER A 487 13.22 -28.13 -22.06
CA SER A 487 12.98 -26.88 -21.34
C SER A 487 13.99 -26.68 -20.22
N PHE A 488 14.15 -25.43 -19.78
CA PHE A 488 14.95 -25.12 -18.62
C PHE A 488 14.35 -23.99 -17.80
N ASN A 489 14.73 -23.93 -16.53
CA ASN A 489 14.50 -22.79 -15.64
C ASN A 489 15.77 -21.97 -15.57
N PHE A 490 15.66 -20.65 -15.73
CA PHE A 490 16.72 -19.72 -15.36
C PHE A 490 16.48 -19.25 -13.92
N THR A 491 17.52 -19.32 -13.08
CA THR A 491 17.52 -18.68 -11.75
C THR A 491 18.73 -17.75 -11.65
N GLU A 492 18.50 -16.51 -11.23
CA GLU A 492 19.54 -15.50 -11.06
C GLU A 492 20.47 -15.84 -9.87
N GLY A 493 19.99 -16.58 -8.88
CA GLY A 493 20.81 -17.08 -7.77
C GLY A 493 20.20 -18.27 -7.05
N THR A 494 20.33 -18.29 -5.72
CA THR A 494 19.87 -19.37 -4.83
C THR A 494 18.88 -18.91 -3.76
N GLU A 495 18.61 -17.61 -3.67
CA GLU A 495 17.68 -17.06 -2.72
C GLU A 495 16.24 -17.14 -3.25
N LYS A 496 15.28 -17.16 -2.32
CA LYS A 496 13.85 -17.31 -2.63
C LYS A 496 13.31 -16.21 -3.56
N ASN A 497 13.89 -15.02 -3.49
CA ASN A 497 13.43 -13.83 -4.22
C ASN A 497 14.27 -13.50 -5.46
N ASP A 498 15.25 -14.35 -5.80
CA ASP A 498 16.04 -14.17 -7.01
C ASP A 498 15.17 -14.30 -8.25
N TRP A 499 15.56 -13.66 -9.34
CA TRP A 499 14.79 -13.71 -10.57
C TRP A 499 14.72 -15.13 -11.13
N GLN A 500 13.51 -15.57 -11.46
CA GLN A 500 13.22 -16.87 -12.01
C GLN A 500 12.39 -16.74 -13.28
N ILE A 501 12.80 -17.45 -14.33
CA ILE A 501 12.02 -17.65 -15.55
C ILE A 501 11.96 -19.16 -15.76
N ASN A 502 10.78 -19.73 -15.58
CA ASN A 502 10.58 -21.17 -15.49
C ASN A 502 9.97 -21.73 -16.77
N GLY A 503 10.39 -22.93 -17.16
CA GLY A 503 9.86 -23.67 -18.29
C GLY A 503 10.14 -22.99 -19.64
N VAL A 504 11.31 -22.36 -19.80
CA VAL A 504 11.75 -21.77 -21.07
C VAL A 504 11.86 -22.89 -22.11
N ARG A 505 10.96 -22.90 -23.09
CA ARG A 505 10.86 -23.98 -24.08
C ARG A 505 11.96 -23.90 -25.12
N LEU A 506 12.53 -25.05 -25.46
CA LEU A 506 13.49 -25.23 -26.55
C LEU A 506 12.89 -25.91 -27.77
N ASN A 507 11.64 -26.40 -27.67
CA ASN A 507 10.88 -27.01 -28.75
C ASN A 507 9.48 -26.37 -28.86
N LYS A 508 8.83 -26.53 -30.02
CA LYS A 508 7.48 -26.01 -30.25
C LYS A 508 6.44 -26.79 -29.46
#